data_AF-N0BES3-F1
#
_entry.id   AF-N0BES3-F1
#
_cell.length_a   1.000
_cell.length_b   1.000
_cell.length_c   1.000
_cell.angle_alpha   90.00
_cell.angle_beta   90.00
_cell.angle_gamma   90.00
#
_symmetry.space_group_name_H-M   'P 1'
#
loop_
_entity.id
_entity.type
_entity.pdbx_description
1 polymer ?
#
loop_
_entity_poly.entity_id
_entity_poly.type
_entity_poly.pdbx_seq_one_letter_code
_entity_poly.pdbx_strand_id
1 'polypeptide(L)'
;MRSSPGWLNSRFAPALCYAEMLFVDYGIARVAYNNRHRISKDVWRSAQPAPHHVGWLAHRGVKTIVNLRGEQSFGTRWLEQQACARHGITLVDLALKSRAPPTRVQLRAMRDLLRSVQYPILVHCKSGADRAGLMSVIVRHERDGVPIEEARKQLSLRYGHVRSADTGVLDAVFQRYLEDKAKTGVEFWDWVETSYDPDQIRRSFKARGWANRLVDNLLHRE
;
A
#
# COMPACT_ATOMS: atom_id res chain seq x y z
N MET A 1 -13.83 13.61 -4.58
CA MET A 1 -14.04 13.08 -5.94
C MET A 1 -13.75 14.18 -6.95
N ARG A 2 -12.62 14.12 -7.67
CA ARG A 2 -12.42 14.97 -8.86
C ARG A 2 -13.43 14.57 -9.92
N SER A 3 -14.14 15.54 -10.50
CA SER A 3 -15.03 15.31 -11.63
C SER A 3 -14.24 14.69 -12.79
N SER A 4 -14.87 13.76 -13.50
CA SER A 4 -14.28 13.16 -14.70
C SER A 4 -13.90 14.25 -15.70
N PRO A 5 -12.64 14.34 -16.14
CA PRO A 5 -12.26 15.25 -17.20
C PRO A 5 -13.16 15.10 -18.44
N GLY A 6 -13.56 16.22 -19.05
CA GLY A 6 -14.49 16.20 -20.20
C GLY A 6 -14.00 15.39 -21.42
N TRP A 7 -12.70 15.09 -21.49
CA TRP A 7 -12.11 14.28 -22.56
C TRP A 7 -12.36 12.77 -22.41
N LEU A 8 -12.88 12.29 -21.27
CA LEU A 8 -13.09 10.85 -21.05
C LEU A 8 -14.13 10.19 -21.94
N ASN A 9 -15.01 10.97 -22.54
CA ASN A 9 -15.97 10.48 -23.53
C ASN A 9 -15.39 10.45 -24.95
N SER A 10 -14.12 10.85 -25.14
CA SER A 10 -13.43 10.79 -26.42
C SER A 10 -13.03 9.36 -26.76
N ARG A 11 -13.06 9.03 -28.06
CA ARG A 11 -12.49 7.78 -28.60
C ARG A 11 -11.01 7.55 -28.23
N PHE A 12 -10.30 8.62 -27.87
CA PHE A 12 -8.88 8.57 -27.48
C PHE A 12 -8.65 8.47 -25.98
N ALA A 13 -9.71 8.43 -25.15
CA ALA A 13 -9.59 8.40 -23.70
C ALA A 13 -8.67 7.28 -23.16
N PRO A 14 -8.70 6.03 -23.68
CA PRO A 14 -7.79 4.98 -23.21
C PRO A 14 -6.31 5.32 -23.44
N ALA A 15 -5.98 5.88 -24.61
CA ALA A 15 -4.61 6.25 -24.96
C ALA A 15 -4.12 7.44 -24.12
N LEU A 16 -4.98 8.43 -23.88
CA LEU A 16 -4.67 9.59 -23.03
C LEU A 16 -4.48 9.19 -21.56
N CYS A 17 -5.34 8.31 -21.01
CA CYS A 17 -5.15 7.76 -19.67
C CYS A 17 -3.83 6.97 -19.57
N TYR A 18 -3.46 6.23 -20.62
CA TYR A 18 -2.22 5.46 -20.63
C TYR A 18 -0.99 6.38 -20.69
N ALA A 19 -1.03 7.42 -21.52
CA ALA A 19 0.00 8.45 -21.55
C ALA A 19 0.12 9.17 -20.19
N GLU A 20 -1.00 9.54 -19.55
CA GLU A 20 -1.00 10.13 -18.21
C GLU A 20 -0.35 9.20 -17.18
N MET A 21 -0.71 7.90 -17.18
CA MET A 21 -0.10 6.91 -16.30
C MET A 21 1.43 6.82 -16.52
N LEU A 22 1.88 6.83 -17.77
CA LEU A 22 3.31 6.74 -18.09
C LEU A 22 4.07 7.99 -17.67
N PHE A 23 3.58 9.18 -18.04
CA PHE A 23 4.33 10.43 -17.95
C PHE A 23 4.01 11.26 -16.70
N VAL A 24 2.76 11.26 -16.21
CA VAL A 24 2.34 12.07 -15.05
C VAL A 24 2.48 11.29 -13.74
N ASP A 25 2.13 10.00 -13.73
CA ASP A 25 2.36 9.15 -12.55
C ASP A 25 3.79 8.55 -12.55
N TYR A 26 4.64 8.90 -13.53
CA TYR A 26 5.97 8.30 -13.73
C TYR A 26 5.90 6.76 -13.78
N GLY A 27 4.89 6.23 -14.48
CA GLY A 27 4.59 4.81 -14.56
C GLY A 27 5.56 4.00 -15.42
N ILE A 28 6.41 4.63 -16.23
CA ILE A 28 7.30 3.95 -17.21
C ILE A 28 8.14 2.84 -16.55
N ALA A 29 8.82 3.15 -15.44
CA ALA A 29 9.62 2.15 -14.72
C ALA A 29 8.75 1.04 -14.10
N ARG A 30 7.50 1.35 -13.71
CA ARG A 30 6.57 0.41 -13.05
C ARG A 30 5.85 -0.50 -14.03
N VAL A 31 5.69 -0.05 -15.28
CA VAL A 31 5.22 -0.88 -16.40
C VAL A 31 6.23 -2.00 -16.68
N ALA A 32 7.54 -1.70 -16.61
CA ALA A 32 8.59 -2.71 -16.79
C ALA A 32 8.86 -3.54 -15.52
N TYR A 33 8.81 -2.93 -14.33
CA TYR A 33 9.05 -3.61 -13.05
C TYR A 33 8.05 -3.16 -11.95
N ASN A 34 7.10 -4.05 -11.64
CA ASN A 34 5.99 -3.73 -10.73
C ASN A 34 6.27 -4.04 -9.24
N ASN A 35 7.53 -4.20 -8.81
CA ASN A 35 7.90 -4.54 -7.42
C ASN A 35 6.97 -5.58 -6.78
N ARG A 36 6.67 -6.66 -7.52
CA ARG A 36 5.60 -7.61 -7.19
C ARG A 36 6.15 -8.80 -6.41
N HIS A 37 5.61 -9.06 -5.22
CA HIS A 37 6.07 -10.13 -4.33
C HIS A 37 4.88 -10.87 -3.71
N ARG A 38 5.06 -12.15 -3.36
CA ARG A 38 4.12 -12.85 -2.48
C ARG A 38 4.42 -12.49 -1.02
N ILE A 39 3.38 -12.16 -0.26
CA ILE A 39 3.44 -11.95 1.19
C ILE A 39 3.14 -13.28 1.91
N SER A 40 2.14 -14.01 1.41
CA SER A 40 1.70 -15.31 1.90
C SER A 40 1.13 -16.14 0.74
N LYS A 41 0.56 -17.32 1.05
CA LYS A 41 0.02 -18.24 0.04
C LYS A 41 -0.97 -17.56 -0.92
N ASP A 42 -1.87 -16.73 -0.39
CA ASP A 42 -2.97 -16.13 -1.15
C ASP A 42 -2.92 -14.60 -1.18
N VAL A 43 -1.78 -14.00 -0.85
CA VAL A 43 -1.63 -12.54 -0.80
C VAL A 43 -0.38 -12.11 -1.55
N TRP A 44 -0.59 -11.19 -2.48
CA TRP A 44 0.45 -10.51 -3.24
C TRP A 44 0.55 -9.04 -2.81
N ARG A 45 1.71 -8.45 -3.05
CA ARG A 45 1.92 -7.00 -3.04
C ARG A 45 2.57 -6.53 -4.32
N SER A 46 2.31 -5.30 -4.74
CA SER A 46 2.99 -4.67 -5.88
C SER A 46 3.01 -3.15 -5.82
N ALA A 47 3.74 -2.54 -6.75
CA ALA A 47 3.50 -1.17 -7.17
C ALA A 47 2.15 -1.06 -7.91
N GLN A 48 1.81 0.15 -8.37
CA GLN A 48 0.56 0.38 -9.10
C GLN A 48 0.49 -0.55 -10.32
N PRO A 49 -0.50 -1.45 -10.42
CA PRO A 49 -0.61 -2.33 -11.56
C PRO A 49 -1.03 -1.55 -12.81
N ALA A 50 -0.47 -1.96 -13.94
CA ALA A 50 -0.94 -1.57 -15.26
C ALA A 50 -1.98 -2.59 -15.73
N PRO A 51 -2.80 -2.31 -16.76
CA PRO A 51 -3.86 -3.22 -17.20
C PRO A 51 -3.39 -4.67 -17.49
N HIS A 52 -2.22 -4.85 -18.12
CA HIS A 52 -1.68 -6.18 -18.38
C HIS A 52 -1.24 -6.91 -17.09
N HIS A 53 -0.83 -6.18 -16.04
CA HIS A 53 -0.55 -6.76 -14.72
C HIS A 53 -1.83 -7.29 -14.06
N VAL A 54 -2.94 -6.57 -14.19
CA VAL A 54 -4.26 -7.04 -13.71
C VAL A 54 -4.66 -8.32 -14.44
N GLY A 55 -4.50 -8.36 -15.76
CA GLY A 55 -4.72 -9.58 -16.54
C GLY A 55 -3.87 -10.75 -16.05
N TRP A 56 -2.57 -10.55 -15.82
CA TRP A 56 -1.70 -11.60 -15.27
C TRP A 56 -2.15 -12.10 -13.89
N LEU A 57 -2.65 -11.21 -13.02
CA LEU A 57 -3.17 -11.57 -11.70
C LEU A 57 -4.46 -12.40 -11.81
N ALA A 58 -5.34 -12.05 -12.75
CA ALA A 58 -6.56 -12.80 -13.03
C ALA A 58 -6.25 -14.25 -13.44
N HIS A 59 -5.27 -14.46 -14.31
CA HIS A 59 -4.81 -15.80 -14.71
C HIS A 59 -4.24 -16.62 -13.53
N ARG A 60 -3.81 -15.96 -12.45
CA ARG A 60 -3.36 -16.61 -11.21
C ARG A 60 -4.45 -16.76 -10.16
N GLY A 61 -5.70 -16.47 -10.53
CA GLY A 61 -6.87 -16.66 -9.69
C GLY A 61 -7.10 -15.54 -8.68
N VAL A 62 -6.39 -14.41 -8.76
CA VAL A 62 -6.65 -13.25 -7.87
C VAL A 62 -8.10 -12.79 -8.04
N LYS A 63 -8.79 -12.61 -6.91
CA LYS A 63 -10.21 -12.24 -6.85
C LYS A 63 -10.41 -10.79 -6.44
N THR A 64 -9.49 -10.22 -5.67
CA THR A 64 -9.59 -8.83 -5.20
C THR A 64 -8.26 -8.09 -5.33
N ILE A 65 -8.31 -6.84 -5.81
CA ILE A 65 -7.20 -5.88 -5.78
C ILE A 65 -7.55 -4.79 -4.76
N VAL A 66 -6.63 -4.54 -3.83
CA VAL A 66 -6.75 -3.53 -2.77
C VAL A 66 -5.82 -2.35 -3.09
N ASN A 67 -6.43 -1.21 -3.40
CA ASN A 67 -5.73 0.04 -3.65
C ASN A 67 -5.54 0.85 -2.36
N LEU A 68 -4.28 0.98 -1.94
CA LEU A 68 -3.92 1.70 -0.71
C LEU A 68 -3.65 3.20 -0.93
N ARG A 69 -3.74 3.71 -2.16
CA ARG A 69 -3.39 5.10 -2.50
C ARG A 69 -4.47 6.11 -2.12
N GLY A 70 -5.72 5.69 -2.02
CA GLY A 70 -6.86 6.60 -1.93
C GLY A 70 -7.17 7.27 -3.28
N GLU A 71 -7.47 8.58 -3.26
CA GLU A 71 -7.65 9.36 -4.50
C GLU A 71 -6.34 9.39 -5.31
N GLN A 72 -6.42 9.01 -6.58
CA GLN A 72 -5.31 9.01 -7.53
C GLN A 72 -5.60 9.97 -8.68
N SER A 73 -4.61 10.13 -9.58
CA SER A 73 -4.86 10.71 -10.90
C SER A 73 -5.98 9.93 -11.61
N PHE A 74 -6.81 10.66 -12.37
CA PHE A 74 -8.00 10.07 -12.96
C PHE A 74 -7.61 8.93 -13.92
N GLY A 75 -6.60 9.14 -14.77
CA GLY A 75 -6.21 8.16 -15.79
C GLY A 75 -5.75 6.82 -15.21
N THR A 76 -4.92 6.85 -14.16
CA THR A 76 -4.39 5.62 -13.53
C THR A 76 -5.50 4.80 -12.89
N ARG A 77 -6.36 5.45 -12.10
CA ARG A 77 -7.48 4.80 -11.41
C ARG A 77 -8.52 4.27 -12.40
N TRP A 78 -8.81 5.03 -13.45
CA TRP A 78 -9.75 4.61 -14.48
C TRP A 78 -9.25 3.37 -15.22
N LEU A 79 -7.96 3.33 -15.61
CA LEU A 79 -7.37 2.14 -16.25
C LEU A 79 -7.42 0.90 -15.36
N GLU A 80 -7.15 1.06 -14.06
CA GLU A 80 -7.25 -0.02 -13.09
C GLU A 80 -8.68 -0.54 -12.95
N GLN A 81 -9.67 0.36 -12.82
CA GLN A 81 -11.09 -0.01 -12.78
C GLN A 81 -11.52 -0.78 -14.03
N GLN A 82 -11.17 -0.29 -15.22
CA GLN A 82 -11.53 -0.95 -16.48
C GLN A 82 -10.86 -2.33 -16.62
N ALA A 83 -9.61 -2.46 -16.19
CA ALA A 83 -8.91 -3.74 -16.22
C ALA A 83 -9.50 -4.74 -15.23
N CYS A 84 -9.82 -4.31 -14.01
CA CYS A 84 -10.48 -5.13 -13.00
C CYS A 84 -11.86 -5.62 -13.49
N ALA A 85 -12.68 -4.72 -14.04
CA ALA A 85 -13.98 -5.06 -14.59
C ALA A 85 -13.88 -6.08 -15.73
N ARG A 86 -12.92 -5.90 -16.65
CA ARG A 86 -12.67 -6.84 -17.77
C ARG A 86 -12.34 -8.26 -17.29
N HIS A 87 -11.65 -8.39 -16.16
CA HIS A 87 -11.18 -9.67 -15.65
C HIS A 87 -12.02 -10.22 -14.49
N GLY A 88 -13.15 -9.58 -14.15
CA GLY A 88 -14.00 -10.01 -13.03
C GLY A 88 -13.30 -9.94 -11.67
N ILE A 89 -12.36 -9.01 -11.51
CA ILE A 89 -11.65 -8.78 -10.24
C ILE A 89 -12.34 -7.64 -9.48
N THR A 90 -12.63 -7.85 -8.20
CA THR A 90 -13.14 -6.79 -7.33
C THR A 90 -12.03 -5.79 -7.01
N LEU A 91 -12.27 -4.49 -7.23
CA LEU A 91 -11.37 -3.42 -6.81
C LEU A 91 -11.90 -2.78 -5.53
N VAL A 92 -11.10 -2.77 -4.47
CA VAL A 92 -11.43 -2.14 -3.18
C VAL A 92 -10.42 -1.07 -2.82
N ASP A 93 -10.90 0.08 -2.34
CA ASP A 93 -10.04 1.18 -1.90
C ASP A 93 -9.92 1.23 -0.38
N LEU A 94 -8.70 1.43 0.11
CA LEU A 94 -8.44 1.79 1.49
C LEU A 94 -7.33 2.86 1.54
N ALA A 95 -7.71 4.12 1.71
CA ALA A 95 -6.76 5.22 1.67
C ALA A 95 -5.81 5.23 2.88
N LEU A 96 -4.52 5.02 2.63
CA LEU A 96 -3.45 5.12 3.63
C LEU A 96 -2.43 6.18 3.23
N LYS A 97 -1.70 6.70 4.23
CA LYS A 97 -0.58 7.62 4.03
C LYS A 97 0.74 6.86 4.12
N SER A 98 1.71 7.19 3.26
CA SER A 98 3.06 6.58 3.29
C SER A 98 4.00 7.26 4.29
N ARG A 99 3.74 8.51 4.65
CA ARG A 99 4.58 9.37 5.50
C ARG A 99 3.88 9.82 6.79
N ALA A 100 2.85 9.09 7.22
CA ALA A 100 2.18 9.35 8.48
C ALA A 100 1.76 8.02 9.12
N PRO A 101 1.75 7.92 10.46
CA PRO A 101 1.26 6.73 11.13
C PRO A 101 -0.25 6.54 10.84
N PRO A 102 -0.72 5.30 10.63
CA PRO A 102 -2.14 5.05 10.39
C PRO A 102 -2.96 5.38 11.65
N THR A 103 -4.14 5.94 11.51
CA THR A 103 -5.03 6.13 12.66
C THR A 103 -5.53 4.79 13.21
N ARG A 104 -6.05 4.78 14.45
CA ARG A 104 -6.75 3.60 15.01
C ARG A 104 -7.86 3.09 14.08
N VAL A 105 -8.62 4.02 13.51
CA VAL A 105 -9.68 3.73 12.53
C VAL A 105 -9.11 3.07 11.27
N GLN A 106 -7.98 3.55 10.75
CA GLN A 106 -7.34 2.94 9.59
C GLN A 106 -6.76 1.54 9.90
N LEU A 107 -6.22 1.32 11.09
CA LEU A 107 -5.75 0.00 11.53
C LEU A 107 -6.91 -1.01 11.60
N ARG A 108 -8.04 -0.61 12.20
CA ARG A 108 -9.26 -1.41 12.18
C ARG A 108 -9.76 -1.67 10.77
N ALA A 109 -9.82 -0.64 9.93
CA ALA A 109 -10.25 -0.78 8.55
C ALA A 109 -9.37 -1.76 7.74
N MET A 110 -8.05 -1.78 7.98
CA MET A 110 -7.17 -2.79 7.38
C MET A 110 -7.56 -4.20 7.82
N ARG A 111 -7.77 -4.42 9.13
CA ARG A 111 -8.19 -5.72 9.68
C ARG A 111 -9.53 -6.18 9.14
N ASP A 112 -10.52 -5.30 9.16
CA ASP A 112 -11.89 -5.62 8.75
C ASP A 112 -11.97 -5.87 7.23
N LEU A 113 -11.15 -5.14 6.45
CA LEU A 113 -10.99 -5.40 5.03
C LEU A 113 -10.45 -6.82 4.78
N LEU A 114 -9.40 -7.24 5.49
CA LEU A 114 -8.81 -8.57 5.33
C LEU A 114 -9.79 -9.71 5.67
N ARG A 115 -10.80 -9.45 6.49
CA ARG A 115 -11.86 -10.41 6.85
C ARG A 115 -13.00 -10.47 5.84
N SER A 116 -13.21 -9.42 5.06
CA SER A 116 -14.36 -9.26 4.16
C SER A 116 -14.04 -9.53 2.68
N VAL A 117 -12.78 -9.38 2.27
CA VAL A 117 -12.35 -9.60 0.88
C VAL A 117 -12.28 -11.07 0.48
N GLN A 118 -12.47 -11.33 -0.82
CA GLN A 118 -12.29 -12.66 -1.40
C GLN A 118 -10.82 -12.87 -1.79
N TYR A 119 -10.23 -13.96 -1.32
CA TYR A 119 -8.85 -14.34 -1.63
C TYR A 119 -8.78 -15.23 -2.88
N PRO A 120 -7.63 -15.30 -3.59
CA PRO A 120 -6.39 -14.55 -3.37
C PRO A 120 -6.49 -13.05 -3.67
N ILE A 121 -5.71 -12.23 -2.96
CA ILE A 121 -5.70 -10.77 -3.13
C ILE A 121 -4.35 -10.22 -3.58
N LEU A 122 -4.38 -9.04 -4.21
CA LEU A 122 -3.21 -8.16 -4.37
C LEU A 122 -3.45 -6.88 -3.55
N VAL A 123 -2.48 -6.47 -2.74
CA VAL A 123 -2.43 -5.13 -2.16
C VAL A 123 -1.40 -4.26 -2.89
N HIS A 124 -1.74 -3.04 -3.26
CA HIS A 124 -0.77 -2.17 -3.93
C HIS A 124 -0.82 -0.73 -3.41
N CYS A 125 0.27 -0.02 -3.68
CA CYS A 125 0.34 1.44 -3.54
C CYS A 125 1.05 2.03 -4.77
N LYS A 126 1.70 3.20 -4.65
CA LYS A 126 2.44 3.77 -5.79
C LYS A 126 3.64 2.90 -6.19
N SER A 127 4.52 2.59 -5.22
CA SER A 127 5.78 1.86 -5.40
C SER A 127 5.77 0.42 -4.86
N GLY A 128 4.72 0.03 -4.14
CA GLY A 128 4.64 -1.28 -3.49
C GLY A 128 5.55 -1.45 -2.28
N ALA A 129 6.16 -0.36 -1.80
CA ALA A 129 7.09 -0.39 -0.68
C ALA A 129 6.42 -0.02 0.65
N ASP A 130 5.93 1.21 0.79
CA ASP A 130 5.62 1.78 2.11
C ASP A 130 4.21 1.38 2.60
N ARG A 131 3.14 1.90 1.96
CA ARG A 131 1.75 1.56 2.31
C ARG A 131 1.45 0.07 2.14
N ALA A 132 1.93 -0.52 1.03
CA ALA A 132 1.82 -1.95 0.80
C ALA A 132 2.64 -2.74 1.82
N GLY A 133 3.80 -2.24 2.25
CA GLY A 133 4.58 -2.82 3.34
C GLY A 133 3.83 -2.81 4.66
N LEU A 134 3.23 -1.67 5.05
CA LEU A 134 2.37 -1.56 6.24
C LEU A 134 1.24 -2.61 6.22
N MET A 135 0.47 -2.67 5.12
CA MET A 135 -0.60 -3.66 4.97
C MET A 135 -0.04 -5.10 4.95
N SER A 136 1.16 -5.32 4.41
CA SER A 136 1.81 -6.63 4.44
C SER A 136 2.15 -7.09 5.86
N VAL A 137 2.56 -6.17 6.75
CA VAL A 137 2.77 -6.50 8.17
C VAL A 137 1.46 -6.98 8.79
N ILE A 138 0.38 -6.23 8.58
CA ILE A 138 -0.95 -6.57 9.10
C ILE A 138 -1.45 -7.90 8.53
N VAL A 139 -1.25 -8.16 7.23
CA VAL A 139 -1.59 -9.45 6.60
C VAL A 139 -0.86 -10.60 7.28
N ARG A 140 0.47 -10.49 7.46
CA ARG A 140 1.28 -11.56 8.08
C ARG A 140 0.83 -11.82 9.52
N HIS A 141 0.47 -10.77 10.24
CA HIS A 141 -0.01 -10.90 11.61
C HIS A 141 -1.41 -11.52 11.67
N GLU A 142 -2.39 -10.93 10.97
CA GLU A 142 -3.79 -11.35 11.04
C GLU A 142 -4.04 -12.73 10.43
N ARG A 143 -3.43 -13.01 9.28
CA ARG A 143 -3.78 -14.21 8.51
C ARG A 143 -2.86 -15.39 8.80
N ASP A 144 -1.58 -15.10 9.00
CA ASP A 144 -0.56 -16.14 9.15
C ASP A 144 -0.12 -16.31 10.62
N GLY A 145 -0.68 -15.54 11.56
CA GLY A 145 -0.37 -15.61 13.00
C GLY A 145 1.06 -15.20 13.34
N VAL A 146 1.75 -14.51 12.43
CA VAL A 146 3.16 -14.14 12.62
C VAL A 146 3.26 -13.01 13.66
N PRO A 147 4.13 -13.12 14.67
CA PRO A 147 4.37 -12.03 15.62
C PRO A 147 4.80 -10.74 14.91
N ILE A 148 4.37 -9.58 15.40
CA ILE A 148 4.71 -8.27 14.79
C ILE A 148 6.23 -8.07 14.66
N GLU A 149 7.01 -8.59 15.61
CA GLU A 149 8.47 -8.55 15.58
C GLU A 149 9.06 -9.14 14.29
N GLU A 150 8.46 -10.22 13.80
CA GLU A 150 8.82 -10.89 12.56
C GLU A 150 8.11 -10.27 11.36
N ALA A 151 6.81 -9.97 11.47
CA ALA A 151 6.00 -9.43 10.40
C ALA A 151 6.52 -8.07 9.90
N ARG A 152 7.08 -7.22 10.79
CA ARG A 152 7.63 -5.90 10.43
C ARG A 152 8.76 -5.97 9.39
N LYS A 153 9.39 -7.13 9.16
CA LYS A 153 10.39 -7.34 8.09
C LYS A 153 9.81 -7.10 6.68
N GLN A 154 8.49 -7.03 6.54
CA GLN A 154 7.81 -6.57 5.32
C GLN A 154 8.06 -5.09 4.99
N LEU A 155 8.49 -4.30 5.96
CA LEU A 155 9.06 -2.95 5.80
C LEU A 155 10.59 -3.08 5.76
N SER A 156 11.15 -3.30 4.57
CA SER A 156 12.61 -3.44 4.41
C SER A 156 13.12 -3.00 3.03
N LEU A 157 14.44 -2.82 2.93
CA LEU A 157 15.11 -2.44 1.67
C LEU A 157 14.89 -3.46 0.55
N ARG A 158 14.71 -4.76 0.87
CA ARG A 158 14.33 -5.82 -0.08
C ARG A 158 13.13 -5.43 -0.95
N TYR A 159 12.28 -4.61 -0.37
CA TYR A 159 10.98 -4.21 -0.86
C TYR A 159 10.93 -2.76 -1.32
N GLY A 160 12.09 -2.08 -1.30
CA GLY A 160 12.23 -0.66 -1.60
C GLY A 160 11.84 0.26 -0.44
N HIS A 161 11.54 -0.26 0.76
CA HIS A 161 11.20 0.58 1.91
C HIS A 161 12.47 1.11 2.60
N VAL A 162 12.49 2.41 2.92
CA VAL A 162 13.66 3.09 3.49
C VAL A 162 13.28 3.69 4.84
N ARG A 163 13.73 3.05 5.92
CA ARG A 163 13.42 3.43 7.31
C ARG A 163 13.99 4.80 7.71
N SER A 164 15.04 5.28 7.05
CA SER A 164 15.68 6.57 7.38
C SER A 164 14.95 7.79 6.80
N ALA A 165 14.03 7.59 5.86
CA ALA A 165 13.22 8.64 5.26
C ALA A 165 11.90 8.84 6.04
N ASP A 166 11.07 9.79 5.63
CA ASP A 166 9.74 10.05 6.25
C ASP A 166 8.85 8.81 6.31
N THR A 167 9.06 7.86 5.41
CA THR A 167 8.36 6.57 5.39
C THR A 167 8.69 5.70 6.61
N GLY A 168 9.81 5.95 7.28
CA GLY A 168 10.22 5.26 8.50
C GLY A 168 9.30 5.49 9.71
N VAL A 169 8.37 6.43 9.61
CA VAL A 169 7.32 6.60 10.62
C VAL A 169 6.45 5.33 10.74
N LEU A 170 6.36 4.53 9.67
CA LEU A 170 5.67 3.24 9.69
C LEU A 170 6.42 2.20 10.52
N ASP A 171 7.76 2.19 10.48
CA ASP A 171 8.57 1.36 11.39
C ASP A 171 8.38 1.78 12.85
N ALA A 172 8.28 3.10 13.09
CA ALA A 172 8.13 3.66 14.43
C ALA A 172 6.86 3.15 15.14
N VAL A 173 5.78 2.90 14.39
CA VAL A 173 4.54 2.30 14.91
C VAL A 173 4.80 0.93 15.53
N PHE A 174 5.42 0.02 14.75
CA PHE A 174 5.70 -1.33 15.21
C PHE A 174 6.79 -1.37 16.27
N GLN A 175 7.80 -0.49 16.17
CA GLN A 175 8.82 -0.34 17.19
C GLN A 175 8.20 0.06 18.54
N ARG A 176 7.30 1.05 18.54
CA ARG A 176 6.64 1.50 19.76
C ARG A 176 5.77 0.40 20.38
N TYR A 177 5.03 -0.35 19.55
CA TYR A 177 4.29 -1.50 20.02
C TYR A 177 5.20 -2.52 20.72
N LEU A 178 6.33 -2.88 20.12
CA LEU A 178 7.25 -3.88 20.69
C LEU A 178 7.85 -3.41 22.02
N GLU A 179 8.15 -2.12 22.15
CA GLU A 179 8.62 -1.52 23.40
C GLU A 179 7.56 -1.58 24.52
N ASP A 180 6.29 -1.34 24.18
CA ASP A 180 5.20 -1.42 25.13
C ASP A 180 4.88 -2.88 25.48
N LYS A 181 4.87 -3.79 24.49
CA LYS A 181 4.72 -5.25 24.71
C LYS A 181 5.79 -5.80 25.63
N ALA A 182 7.05 -5.39 25.48
CA ALA A 182 8.13 -5.85 26.34
C ALA A 182 7.93 -5.46 27.82
N LYS A 183 7.17 -4.40 28.10
CA LYS A 183 6.88 -3.92 29.46
C LYS A 183 5.61 -4.50 30.04
N THR A 184 4.56 -4.66 29.23
CA THR A 184 3.21 -4.96 29.72
C THR A 184 2.67 -6.32 29.27
N GLY A 185 3.30 -6.95 28.26
CA GLY A 185 2.77 -8.16 27.63
C GLY A 185 1.55 -7.95 26.73
N VAL A 186 1.17 -6.70 26.44
CA VAL A 186 -0.03 -6.39 25.68
C VAL A 186 0.02 -6.94 24.24
N GLU A 187 -1.08 -7.53 23.78
CA GLU A 187 -1.22 -8.00 22.40
C GLU A 187 -1.51 -6.85 21.44
N PHE A 188 -1.21 -7.05 20.15
CA PHE A 188 -1.16 -5.96 19.18
C PHE A 188 -2.48 -5.18 19.07
N TRP A 189 -3.61 -5.86 18.96
CA TRP A 189 -4.91 -5.17 18.85
C TRP A 189 -5.34 -4.52 20.16
N ASP A 190 -5.06 -5.14 21.30
CA ASP A 190 -5.36 -4.52 22.59
C ASP A 190 -4.53 -3.24 22.79
N TRP A 191 -3.27 -3.25 22.33
CA TRP A 191 -2.43 -2.07 22.32
C TRP A 191 -2.96 -0.99 21.36
N VAL A 192 -3.42 -1.36 20.16
CA VAL A 192 -4.06 -0.44 19.21
C VAL A 192 -5.28 0.24 19.82
N GLU A 193 -6.09 -0.49 20.60
CA GLU A 193 -7.32 0.05 21.19
C GLU A 193 -7.10 0.84 22.48
N THR A 194 -6.06 0.54 23.24
CA THR A 194 -5.83 1.16 24.56
C THR A 194 -4.74 2.22 24.53
N SER A 195 -3.56 1.87 24.03
CA SER A 195 -2.32 2.60 24.27
C SER A 195 -1.78 3.33 23.04
N TYR A 196 -2.17 2.90 21.83
CA TYR A 196 -1.64 3.47 20.59
C TYR A 196 -2.06 4.93 20.37
N ASP A 197 -1.07 5.82 20.27
CA ASP A 197 -1.29 7.23 19.95
C ASP A 197 -0.51 7.62 18.66
N PRO A 198 -1.20 7.78 17.52
CA PRO A 198 -0.55 8.15 16.26
C PRO A 198 0.08 9.54 16.30
N ASP A 199 -0.46 10.48 17.09
CA ASP A 199 0.09 11.83 17.21
C ASP A 199 1.37 11.83 18.03
N GLN A 200 1.42 11.02 19.10
CA GLN A 200 2.66 10.81 19.86
C GLN A 200 3.78 10.26 18.97
N ILE A 201 3.49 9.25 18.14
CA ILE A 201 4.48 8.65 17.23
C ILE A 201 4.94 9.66 16.19
N ARG A 202 4.02 10.44 15.64
CA ARG A 202 4.36 11.50 14.69
C ARG A 202 5.28 12.56 15.29
N ARG A 203 5.06 12.94 16.55
CA ARG A 203 5.90 13.95 17.26
C ARG A 203 7.28 13.40 17.62
N SER A 204 7.39 12.12 17.97
CA SER A 204 8.66 11.51 18.38
C SER A 204 9.54 11.10 17.19
N PHE A 205 8.95 10.83 16.03
CA PHE A 205 9.69 10.42 14.85
C PHE A 205 10.42 11.60 14.18
N LYS A 206 11.73 11.42 13.91
CA LYS A 206 12.55 12.36 13.14
C LYS A 206 13.23 11.64 11.99
N ALA A 207 12.84 11.98 10.75
CA ALA A 207 13.52 11.49 9.56
C ALA A 207 14.91 12.13 9.39
N ARG A 208 15.81 11.44 8.68
CA ARG A 208 17.11 12.00 8.30
C ARG A 208 16.94 12.76 6.98
N GLY A 209 17.10 14.08 6.99
CA GLY A 209 16.81 14.94 5.82
C GLY A 209 17.53 14.56 4.52
N TRP A 210 18.73 13.97 4.59
CA TRP A 210 19.44 13.46 3.41
C TRP A 210 18.77 12.23 2.78
N ALA A 211 18.12 11.38 3.59
CA ALA A 211 17.40 10.20 3.13
C ALA A 211 16.10 10.59 2.40
N ASN A 212 15.44 11.68 2.80
CA ASN A 212 14.28 12.23 2.10
C ASN A 212 14.65 12.69 0.68
N ARG A 213 15.76 13.43 0.52
CA ARG A 213 16.24 13.85 -0.81
C ARG A 213 16.51 12.67 -1.74
N LEU A 214 17.11 11.59 -1.21
CA LEU A 214 17.37 10.38 -2.00
C LEU A 214 16.07 9.69 -2.41
N VAL A 215 15.13 9.54 -1.48
CA VAL A 215 13.83 8.90 -1.74
C VAL A 215 12.99 9.71 -2.74
N ASP A 216 12.93 11.02 -2.58
CA ASP A 216 12.10 11.87 -3.43
C ASP A 216 12.68 11.98 -4.85
N ASN A 217 14.00 12.21 -4.97
CA ASN A 217 14.65 12.35 -6.28
C ASN A 217 14.66 11.04 -7.08
N LEU A 218 14.89 9.88 -6.43
CA LEU A 218 14.99 8.60 -7.13
C LEU A 218 13.64 7.91 -7.33
N LEU A 219 12.68 8.09 -6.41
CA LEU A 219 11.50 7.21 -6.33
C LEU A 219 10.15 7.92 -6.33
N HIS A 220 10.10 9.26 -6.31
CA HIS A 220 8.88 10.07 -6.46
C HIS A 220 7.66 9.45 -5.74
N ARG A 221 7.77 9.26 -4.41
CA ARG A 221 6.92 8.31 -3.64
C ARG A 221 5.53 8.82 -3.24
N GLU A 222 5.20 10.07 -3.56
CA GLU A 222 3.84 10.62 -3.45
C GLU A 222 3.13 10.64 -4.80
#